data_AF-A0A9E0BMN4-F1
#
_entry.id   AF-A0A9E0BMN4-F1
#
_cell.length_a   1.000
_cell.length_b   1.000
_cell.length_c   1.000
_cell.angle_alpha   90.00
_cell.angle_beta   90.00
_cell.angle_gamma   90.00
#
_symmetry.space_group_name_H-M   'P 1'
#
loop_
_entity.id
_entity.type
_entity.pdbx_description
1 polymer ?
#
loop_
_entity_poly.entity_id
_entity_poly.type
_entity_poly.pdbx_seq_one_letter_code
_entity_poly.pdbx_strand_id
1 'polypeptide(L)'
;MKRAVAILFLSIYLFATTHLGELLKFPLLIEHYYEHKAQDNSITFLGFLEMHYAHGNVKDADYDKDMKLPFKSINFDIGKIVYYFQPQLSFTFKKPFFIAVHKQKFPRTSVHISSSYLDAIWQPPCLK
;
A
#
# COMPACT_ATOMS: atom_id res chain seq x y z
N MET A 1 -3.02 15.96 33.62
CA MET A 1 -1.70 16.42 33.12
C MET A 1 -1.03 15.44 32.16
N LYS A 2 -0.82 14.16 32.54
CA LYS A 2 -0.15 13.16 31.66
C LYS A 2 -0.78 13.02 30.25
N ARG A 3 -2.12 13.05 30.16
CA ARG A 3 -2.84 12.98 28.86
C ARG A 3 -2.61 14.20 27.98
N ALA A 4 -2.68 15.41 28.54
CA ALA A 4 -2.47 16.64 27.78
C ALA A 4 -1.02 16.72 27.24
N VAL A 5 -0.05 16.32 28.07
CA VAL A 5 1.36 16.23 27.65
C VAL A 5 1.55 15.19 26.55
N ALA A 6 0.90 14.02 26.64
CA ALA A 6 0.95 13.02 25.59
C ALA A 6 0.32 13.51 24.27
N ILE A 7 -0.83 14.20 24.34
CA ILE A 7 -1.47 14.81 23.17
C ILE A 7 -0.56 15.87 22.55
N LEU A 8 0.06 16.72 23.36
CA LEU A 8 1.00 17.75 22.87
C LEU A 8 2.17 17.11 22.12
N PHE A 9 2.83 16.10 22.70
CA PHE A 9 3.94 15.42 22.04
C PHE A 9 3.49 14.67 20.79
N LEU A 10 2.32 14.04 20.79
CA LEU A 10 1.77 13.39 19.60
C LEU A 10 1.48 14.40 18.49
N SER A 11 0.90 15.56 18.82
CA SER A 11 0.66 16.63 17.86
C SER A 11 1.97 17.14 17.27
N ILE A 12 2.97 17.46 18.10
CA ILE A 12 4.30 17.89 17.63
C ILE A 12 4.91 16.82 16.71
N TYR A 13 4.83 15.54 17.11
CA TYR A 13 5.33 14.42 16.30
C TYR A 13 4.61 14.34 14.95
N LEU A 14 3.29 14.47 14.91
CA LEU A 14 2.52 14.47 13.67
C LEU A 14 2.93 15.64 12.76
N PHE A 15 3.01 16.86 13.28
CA PHE A 15 3.44 18.02 12.50
C PHE A 15 4.90 17.90 12.01
N ALA A 16 5.78 17.25 12.78
CA ALA A 16 7.17 17.07 12.41
C ALA A 16 7.40 15.91 11.42
N THR A 17 6.59 14.85 11.47
CA THR A 17 6.80 13.64 10.64
C THR A 17 5.90 13.55 9.42
N THR A 18 4.90 14.43 9.32
CA THR A 18 3.96 14.47 8.19
C THR A 18 3.93 15.86 7.56
N HIS A 19 3.37 15.96 6.37
CA HIS A 19 3.17 17.24 5.69
C HIS A 19 1.98 18.05 6.24
N LEU A 20 1.53 17.82 7.48
CA LEU A 20 0.44 18.60 8.10
C LEU A 20 0.77 20.10 8.21
N GLY A 21 2.05 20.47 8.25
CA GLY A 21 2.48 21.87 8.20
C GLY A 21 2.04 22.60 6.92
N GLU A 22 1.83 21.89 5.80
CA GLU A 22 1.32 22.49 4.57
C GLU A 22 -0.12 23.00 4.71
N LEU A 23 -0.89 22.47 5.67
CA LEU A 23 -2.24 22.98 5.96
C LEU A 23 -2.22 24.44 6.45
N LEU A 24 -1.11 24.89 7.03
CA LEU A 24 -0.95 26.28 7.46
C LEU A 24 -0.87 27.27 6.28
N LYS A 25 -0.64 26.78 5.06
CA LYS A 25 -0.61 27.57 3.83
C LYS A 25 -1.99 27.73 3.18
N PHE A 26 -3.05 27.14 3.73
CA PHE A 26 -4.42 27.25 3.18
C PHE A 26 -4.93 28.69 3.06
N PRO A 27 -4.65 29.63 4.00
CA PRO A 27 -5.04 31.02 3.83
C PRO A 27 -4.50 31.65 2.55
N LEU A 28 -3.24 31.33 2.18
CA LEU A 28 -2.62 31.81 0.94
C LEU A 28 -3.32 31.24 -0.30
N LEU A 29 -3.72 29.97 -0.25
CA LEU A 29 -4.49 29.34 -1.34
C LEU A 29 -5.85 30.02 -1.55
N ILE A 30 -6.53 30.36 -0.46
CA ILE A 30 -7.82 31.05 -0.51
C ILE A 30 -7.64 32.47 -1.05
N GLU A 31 -6.63 33.20 -0.59
CA GLU A 31 -6.29 34.54 -1.09
C GLU A 31 -6.03 34.51 -2.60
N HIS A 32 -5.19 33.58 -3.06
CA HIS A 32 -4.87 33.45 -4.48
C HIS A 32 -6.08 33.03 -5.34
N TYR A 33 -6.98 32.19 -4.81
CA TYR A 33 -8.26 31.90 -5.47
C TYR A 33 -9.09 33.17 -5.67
N TYR A 34 -9.16 34.07 -4.69
CA TYR A 34 -9.87 35.33 -4.84
C TYR A 34 -9.20 36.28 -5.84
N GLU A 35 -7.87 36.26 -5.98
CA GLU A 35 -7.16 36.99 -7.05
C GLU A 35 -7.64 36.51 -8.44
N HIS A 36 -7.66 35.19 -8.66
CA HIS A 36 -8.17 34.63 -9.92
C HIS A 36 -9.67 34.89 -10.12
N LYS A 37 -10.47 34.83 -9.05
CA LYS A 37 -11.90 35.11 -9.13
C LYS A 37 -12.19 36.57 -9.50
N ALA A 38 -11.33 37.50 -9.08
CA ALA A 38 -11.44 38.91 -9.44
C ALA A 38 -11.07 39.17 -10.91
N GLN A 39 -10.14 38.39 -11.47
CA GLN A 39 -9.75 38.48 -12.88
C GLN A 39 -10.74 37.76 -13.80
N ASP A 40 -11.22 36.58 -13.39
CA ASP A 40 -12.20 35.77 -14.08
C ASP A 40 -13.32 35.33 -13.14
N ASN A 41 -14.45 36.01 -13.24
CA ASN A 41 -15.63 35.69 -12.43
C ASN A 41 -16.25 34.32 -12.73
N SER A 42 -15.87 33.64 -13.82
CA SER A 42 -16.37 32.31 -14.17
C SER A 42 -15.62 31.18 -13.46
N ILE A 43 -14.40 31.42 -12.96
CA ILE A 43 -13.60 30.38 -12.33
C ILE A 43 -14.27 29.87 -11.05
N THR A 44 -14.33 28.55 -10.92
CA THR A 44 -14.77 27.89 -9.70
C THR A 44 -13.56 27.52 -8.85
N PHE A 45 -13.76 27.31 -7.55
CA PHE A 45 -12.66 26.86 -6.68
C PHE A 45 -12.04 25.54 -7.16
N LEU A 46 -12.87 24.60 -7.64
CA LEU A 46 -12.41 23.34 -8.23
C LEU A 46 -11.60 23.57 -9.51
N GLY A 47 -12.05 24.47 -10.39
CA GLY A 47 -11.30 24.83 -11.60
C GLY A 47 -9.96 25.48 -11.27
N PHE A 48 -9.90 26.33 -10.24
CA PHE A 48 -8.65 26.91 -9.75
C PHE A 48 -7.67 25.83 -9.22
N LEU A 49 -8.18 24.85 -8.46
CA LEU A 49 -7.36 23.73 -8.00
C LEU A 49 -6.86 22.87 -9.16
N GLU A 50 -7.73 22.57 -10.13
CA GLU A 50 -7.35 21.80 -11.32
C GLU A 50 -6.25 22.50 -12.12
N MET A 51 -6.38 23.82 -12.33
CA MET A 51 -5.38 24.63 -13.01
C MET A 51 -4.01 24.53 -12.33
N HIS A 52 -3.96 24.63 -11.00
CA HIS A 52 -2.70 24.65 -10.26
C HIS A 52 -2.12 23.27 -9.95
N TYR A 53 -2.94 22.22 -9.80
CA TYR A 53 -2.49 20.92 -9.32
C TYR A 53 -2.56 19.79 -10.37
N ALA A 54 -3.36 19.91 -11.43
CA ALA A 54 -3.51 18.86 -12.44
C ALA A 54 -2.59 19.04 -13.67
N HIS A 55 -2.20 20.28 -13.97
CA HIS A 55 -1.52 20.63 -15.23
C HIS A 55 0.01 20.83 -15.10
N GLY A 56 0.60 20.44 -13.97
CA GLY A 56 2.02 20.63 -13.69
C GLY A 56 2.38 22.07 -13.34
N ASN A 57 3.68 22.37 -13.30
CA ASN A 57 4.18 23.70 -12.95
C ASN A 57 4.61 24.44 -14.21
N VAL A 58 3.77 25.35 -14.70
CA VAL A 58 4.08 26.24 -15.82
C VAL A 58 4.90 27.42 -15.29
N LYS A 59 6.01 27.78 -15.96
CA LYS A 59 6.81 28.95 -15.59
C LYS A 59 6.25 30.20 -16.26
N ASP A 60 5.36 30.86 -15.57
CA ASP A 60 4.69 32.11 -15.92
C ASP A 60 4.96 33.19 -14.87
N ALA A 61 4.23 34.31 -14.92
CA ALA A 61 4.44 35.46 -14.05
C ALA A 61 4.04 35.18 -12.59
N ASP A 62 3.16 34.22 -12.36
CA ASP A 62 2.59 33.76 -11.11
C ASP A 62 3.33 32.55 -10.51
N TYR A 63 4.24 31.91 -11.25
CA TYR A 63 5.07 30.80 -10.78
C TYR A 63 5.61 30.93 -9.34
N ASP A 64 6.14 32.10 -8.95
CA ASP A 64 6.68 32.30 -7.60
C ASP A 64 5.59 32.33 -6.51
N LYS A 65 4.36 32.73 -6.85
CA LYS A 65 3.19 32.62 -5.97
C LYS A 65 2.68 31.18 -5.94
N ASP A 66 2.59 30.53 -7.10
CA ASP A 66 2.17 29.13 -7.24
C ASP A 66 3.03 28.19 -6.38
N MET A 67 4.35 28.38 -6.40
CA MET A 67 5.27 27.51 -5.66
C MET A 67 5.11 27.64 -4.13
N LYS A 68 4.44 28.70 -3.65
CA LYS A 68 4.12 28.91 -2.23
C LYS A 68 2.81 28.26 -1.81
N LEU A 69 1.99 27.79 -2.75
CA LEU A 69 0.75 27.10 -2.43
C LEU A 69 1.03 25.78 -1.67
N PRO A 70 0.06 25.30 -0.86
CA PRO A 70 0.17 24.02 -0.17
C PRO A 70 0.58 22.90 -1.12
N PHE A 71 1.54 22.06 -0.72
CA PHE A 71 1.94 20.85 -1.45
C PHE A 71 2.56 21.07 -2.85
N LYS A 72 2.82 22.30 -3.29
CA LYS A 72 3.49 22.60 -4.57
C LYS A 72 5.01 22.44 -4.52
N SER A 73 5.62 22.92 -3.44
CA SER A 73 7.05 22.74 -3.16
C SER A 73 7.24 21.54 -2.24
N ILE A 74 7.79 20.45 -2.78
CA ILE A 74 8.27 19.34 -1.95
C ILE A 74 9.57 19.82 -1.28
N ASN A 75 9.43 20.51 -0.15
CA ASN A 75 10.56 20.81 0.72
C ASN A 75 11.03 19.48 1.32
N PHE A 76 12.03 18.90 0.68
CA PHE A 76 12.67 17.62 1.01
C PHE A 76 13.45 17.61 2.34
N ASP A 77 13.25 18.60 3.22
CA ASP A 77 14.15 18.81 4.36
C ASP A 77 13.78 18.04 5.62
N ILE A 78 12.54 17.53 5.74
CA ILE A 78 12.12 16.76 6.92
C ILE A 78 11.93 15.26 6.60
N GLY A 79 11.61 14.93 5.35
CA GLY A 79 11.33 13.55 4.90
C GLY A 79 12.57 12.67 4.66
N LYS A 80 13.79 13.22 4.62
CA LYS A 80 15.03 12.41 4.49
C LYS A 80 15.51 11.79 5.80
N ILE A 81 14.96 12.20 6.94
CA ILE A 81 15.29 11.58 8.25
C ILE A 81 14.50 10.28 8.47
N VAL A 82 13.40 10.08 7.72
CA VAL A 82 12.64 8.82 7.73
C VAL A 82 13.16 7.88 6.64
N TYR A 83 14.48 7.64 6.60
CA TYR A 83 14.94 6.32 6.20
C TYR A 83 14.41 5.37 7.25
N TYR A 84 13.25 4.78 6.96
CA TYR A 84 12.68 3.69 7.72
C TYR A 84 13.81 2.71 8.04
N PHE A 85 14.11 2.55 9.31
CA PHE A 85 14.73 1.33 9.81
C PHE A 85 13.71 0.24 9.48
N GLN A 86 13.77 -0.33 8.27
CA GLN A 86 12.96 -1.50 7.94
C GLN A 86 13.39 -2.57 8.93
N PRO A 87 12.51 -3.05 9.83
CA PRO A 87 12.85 -4.22 10.61
C PRO A 87 13.03 -5.34 9.59
N GLN A 88 14.25 -5.86 9.52
CA GLN A 88 14.60 -6.97 8.64
C GLN A 88 13.84 -8.17 9.19
N LEU A 89 12.66 -8.43 8.63
CA LEU A 89 11.81 -9.57 8.98
C LEU A 89 12.52 -10.84 8.50
N SER A 90 13.38 -11.39 9.36
CA SER A 90 14.02 -12.67 9.11
C SER A 90 13.06 -13.80 9.50
N PHE A 91 12.39 -14.38 8.52
CA PHE A 91 11.63 -15.62 8.72
C PHE A 91 12.58 -16.82 8.64
N THR A 92 12.75 -17.54 9.75
CA THR A 92 13.43 -18.84 9.73
C THR A 92 12.40 -19.93 9.47
N PHE A 93 12.33 -20.44 8.25
CA PHE A 93 11.59 -21.66 7.95
C PHE A 93 12.27 -22.84 8.64
N LYS A 94 11.62 -23.41 9.67
CA LYS A 94 12.05 -24.70 10.22
C LYS A 94 11.92 -25.74 9.10
N LYS A 95 13.02 -26.42 8.77
CA LYS A 95 13.02 -27.50 7.77
C LYS A 95 11.92 -28.51 8.13
N PRO A 96 11.13 -28.99 7.15
CA PRO A 96 10.10 -29.99 7.43
C PRO A 96 10.77 -31.23 8.05
N PHE A 97 10.22 -31.68 9.18
CA PHE A 97 10.65 -32.94 9.77
C PHE A 97 10.10 -34.08 8.91
N PHE A 98 10.98 -34.73 8.15
CA PHE A 98 10.63 -35.95 7.44
C PHE A 98 10.48 -37.07 8.48
N ILE A 99 9.24 -37.46 8.76
CA ILE A 99 8.97 -38.69 9.50
C ILE A 99 9.50 -39.84 8.63
N ALA A 100 10.52 -40.55 9.13
CA ALA A 100 10.97 -41.77 8.48
C ALA A 100 9.83 -42.79 8.55
N VAL A 101 9.05 -42.87 7.48
CA VAL A 101 8.03 -43.92 7.33
C VAL A 101 8.79 -45.23 7.22
N HIS A 102 8.71 -46.04 8.27
CA HIS A 102 9.22 -47.39 8.27
C HIS A 102 8.52 -48.16 7.14
N LYS A 103 9.22 -48.43 6.03
CA LYS A 103 8.71 -49.28 4.96
C LYS A 103 8.46 -50.66 5.54
N GLN A 104 7.23 -50.95 5.94
CA GLN A 104 6.83 -52.31 6.27
C GLN A 104 6.98 -53.13 4.98
N LYS A 105 7.84 -54.16 5.03
CA LYS A 105 7.91 -55.14 3.95
C LYS A 105 6.64 -55.97 4.03
N PHE A 106 5.64 -55.63 3.21
CA PHE A 106 4.47 -56.49 3.04
C PHE A 106 4.95 -57.84 2.49
N PRO A 107 4.55 -58.98 3.10
CA PRO A 107 4.80 -60.28 2.50
C PRO A 107 4.09 -60.33 1.15
N ARG A 108 4.88 -60.50 0.07
CA ARG A 108 4.35 -60.67 -1.28
C ARG A 108 3.73 -62.06 -1.38
N THR A 109 2.44 -62.17 -1.05
CA THR A 109 1.69 -63.38 -1.35
C THR A 109 1.56 -63.48 -2.86
N SER A 110 2.29 -64.42 -3.47
CA SER A 110 2.07 -64.80 -4.86
C SER A 110 0.78 -65.62 -4.94
N VAL A 111 -0.35 -64.94 -4.81
CA VAL A 111 -1.64 -65.56 -5.10
C VAL A 111 -1.65 -65.84 -6.59
N HIS A 112 -1.61 -67.12 -6.97
CA HIS A 112 -1.87 -67.54 -8.33
C HIS A 112 -3.35 -67.31 -8.63
N ILE A 113 -3.67 -66.08 -9.05
CA ILE A 113 -4.99 -65.73 -9.54
C ILE A 113 -5.12 -66.40 -10.92
N SER A 114 -6.08 -67.30 -11.07
CA SER A 114 -6.38 -67.92 -12.36
C SER A 114 -6.79 -66.84 -13.37
N SER A 115 -6.31 -66.92 -14.61
CA SER A 115 -6.57 -65.91 -15.66
C SER A 115 -8.07 -65.62 -15.83
N SER A 116 -8.91 -66.66 -15.68
CA SER A 116 -10.37 -66.55 -15.74
C SER A 116 -10.97 -65.63 -14.66
N TYR A 117 -10.30 -65.47 -13.51
CA TYR A 117 -10.73 -64.54 -12.46
C TYR A 117 -10.38 -63.09 -12.81
N LEU A 118 -9.28 -62.83 -13.52
CA LEU A 118 -8.87 -61.49 -13.92
C LEU A 118 -9.80 -60.89 -14.98
N ASP A 119 -10.31 -61.72 -15.88
CA ASP A 119 -11.25 -61.30 -16.93
C ASP A 119 -12.64 -60.89 -16.38
N ALA A 120 -12.95 -61.26 -15.14
CA ALA A 120 -14.21 -60.92 -14.47
C ALA A 120 -14.15 -59.62 -13.65
N ILE A 121 -12.96 -59.04 -13.44
CA ILE A 121 -12.78 -57.87 -12.56
C ILE A 121 -13.31 -56.57 -13.20
N TRP A 122 -13.30 -56.48 -14.53
CA TRP A 122 -13.62 -55.25 -15.27
C TRP A 122 -14.84 -55.36 -16.18
N GLN A 123 -15.77 -56.27 -15.90
CA GLN A 123 -17.01 -56.35 -16.67
C GLN A 123 -18.07 -55.41 -16.08
N PRO A 124 -18.68 -54.53 -16.90
CA PRO A 124 -19.78 -53.69 -16.44
C PRO A 124 -20.99 -54.57 -16.07
N PRO A 125 -21.83 -54.15 -15.11
CA PRO A 125 -22.98 -54.92 -14.68
C PRO A 125 -23.97 -55.12 -15.84
N CYS A 126 -24.25 -56.38 -16.20
CA CYS A 126 -25.34 -56.71 -17.12
C CYS A 126 -26.67 -56.65 -16.37
N LEU A 127 -27.58 -55.78 -16.82
CA LEU A 127 -28.95 -55.74 -16.32
C LEU A 127 -29.67 -57.05 -16.72
N LYS A 128 -30.24 -57.74 -15.73
CA LYS A 128 -31.29 -58.76 -15.96
C LYS A 128 -32.65 -58.10 -15.83
#